data_AF-G7YM86-F1
#
_entry.id   AF-G7YM86-F1
#
_cell.length_a   1.000
_cell.length_b   1.000
_cell.length_c   1.000
_cell.angle_alpha   90.00
_cell.angle_beta   90.00
_cell.angle_gamma   90.00
#
_symmetry.space_group_name_H-M   'P 1'
#
loop_
_entity.id
_entity.type
_entity.pdbx_description
1 polymer ?
#
loop_
_entity_poly.entity_id
_entity_poly.type
_entity_poly.pdbx_seq_one_letter_code
_entity_poly.pdbx_strand_id
1 'polypeptide(L)'
;MEAFEILDFDFSSSTSPDKVILKSDCIREAFSELDMSSEILELGLLPAPAAQPRLRLTTYGSSGTTHFDLPRSSDQVEVFEVQPGHPRLARYRLSLLRPAINRALTLATRISIRINERGFLSMQHMINLLDGQVAFVEFFCVPDEDDTDNPADDESSQIVNHVNMQPPNGSTSRMLNNHHSADGRQQQQSVWDPDWSD
;
A
#
# COMPACT_ATOMS: atom_id res chain seq x y z
N MET A 1 -20.35 -37.36 -2.84
CA MET A 1 -19.35 -36.39 -2.35
C MET A 1 -19.90 -35.04 -2.75
N GLU A 2 -20.47 -34.29 -1.82
CA GLU A 2 -20.95 -32.93 -2.11
C GLU A 2 -19.73 -32.07 -2.44
N ALA A 3 -19.78 -31.33 -3.55
CA ALA A 3 -18.72 -30.41 -3.91
C ALA A 3 -18.67 -29.32 -2.84
N PHE A 4 -17.50 -29.13 -2.23
CA PHE A 4 -17.28 -27.97 -1.37
C PHE A 4 -17.50 -26.70 -2.21
N GLU A 5 -18.03 -25.66 -1.57
CA GLU A 5 -18.20 -24.35 -2.18
C GLU A 5 -16.83 -23.85 -2.66
N ILE A 6 -16.71 -23.64 -3.97
CA ILE A 6 -15.48 -23.14 -4.59
C ILE A 6 -15.49 -21.63 -4.39
N LEU A 7 -14.49 -21.12 -3.67
CA LEU A 7 -14.30 -19.68 -3.50
C LEU A 7 -13.94 -19.04 -4.84
N ASP A 8 -14.71 -18.04 -5.24
CA ASP A 8 -14.42 -17.21 -6.41
C ASP A 8 -13.91 -15.83 -5.95
N PHE A 9 -12.65 -15.54 -6.27
CA PHE A 9 -11.99 -14.29 -5.91
C PHE A 9 -12.20 -13.18 -6.95
N ASP A 10 -12.88 -13.48 -8.06
CA ASP A 10 -13.27 -12.58 -9.14
C ASP A 10 -12.18 -11.59 -9.60
N PHE A 11 -11.04 -12.13 -10.02
CA PHE A 11 -10.01 -11.35 -10.73
C PHE A 11 -10.40 -11.04 -12.18
N SER A 12 -11.45 -11.68 -12.71
CA SER A 12 -11.94 -11.50 -14.07
C SER A 12 -12.75 -10.23 -14.27
N SER A 13 -13.48 -9.75 -13.26
CA SER A 13 -14.31 -8.55 -13.36
C SER A 13 -13.56 -7.25 -13.07
N SER A 14 -12.42 -7.33 -12.38
CA SER A 14 -11.65 -6.14 -12.00
C SER A 14 -11.12 -5.39 -13.23
N THR A 15 -11.35 -4.08 -13.25
CA THR A 15 -10.80 -3.14 -14.24
C THR A 15 -9.28 -3.06 -14.10
N SER A 16 -8.56 -3.98 -14.75
CA SER A 16 -7.08 -4.05 -14.80
C SER A 16 -6.39 -4.04 -13.42
N PRO A 17 -6.20 -5.21 -12.77
CA PRO A 17 -5.46 -5.29 -11.51
C PRO A 17 -3.99 -4.88 -11.71
N ASP A 18 -3.38 -4.32 -10.66
CA ASP A 18 -1.95 -4.04 -10.66
C ASP A 18 -1.20 -5.37 -10.83
N LYS A 19 -0.24 -5.42 -11.75
CA LYS A 19 0.39 -6.65 -12.22
C LYS A 19 1.88 -6.49 -12.38
N VAL A 20 2.62 -7.45 -11.84
CA VAL A 20 4.06 -7.57 -12.03
C VAL A 20 4.39 -9.00 -12.47
N ILE A 21 5.15 -9.16 -13.55
CA ILE A 21 5.69 -10.47 -13.98
C ILE A 21 7.20 -10.43 -13.86
N LEU A 22 7.75 -11.43 -13.18
CA LEU A 22 9.15 -11.51 -12.79
C LEU A 22 9.75 -12.87 -13.11
N LYS A 23 11.08 -12.89 -13.29
CA LYS A 23 11.86 -14.13 -13.19
C LYS A 23 11.79 -14.65 -11.76
N SER A 24 11.49 -15.93 -11.63
CA SER A 24 11.29 -16.59 -10.33
C SER A 24 12.52 -16.58 -9.42
N ASP A 25 13.74 -16.63 -9.98
CA ASP A 25 15.01 -16.59 -9.22
C ASP A 25 15.09 -15.37 -8.31
N CYS A 26 14.77 -14.19 -8.85
CA CYS A 26 14.80 -12.93 -8.10
C CYS A 26 13.88 -12.96 -6.87
N ILE A 27 12.67 -13.53 -6.99
CA ILE A 27 11.74 -13.63 -5.87
C ILE A 27 12.17 -14.73 -4.89
N ARG A 28 12.83 -15.80 -5.34
CA ARG A 28 13.43 -16.80 -4.43
C ARG A 28 14.52 -16.17 -3.56
N GLU A 29 15.40 -15.38 -4.17
CA GLU A 29 16.44 -14.64 -3.46
C GLU A 29 15.81 -13.67 -2.45
N ALA A 30 14.81 -12.90 -2.85
CA ALA A 30 14.07 -12.01 -1.95
C ALA A 30 13.55 -12.74 -0.70
N PHE A 31 12.84 -13.86 -0.86
CA PHE A 31 12.31 -14.63 0.27
C PHE A 31 13.38 -15.35 1.10
N SER A 32 14.60 -15.51 0.57
CA SER A 32 15.73 -16.01 1.36
C SER A 32 16.35 -14.95 2.27
N GLU A 33 16.18 -13.67 1.94
CA GLU A 33 16.70 -12.52 2.71
C GLU A 33 15.68 -11.97 3.72
N LEU A 34 14.38 -12.17 3.47
CA LEU A 34 13.31 -11.73 4.37
C LEU A 34 13.30 -12.51 5.69
N ASP A 35 12.88 -11.85 6.78
CA ASP A 35 12.73 -12.48 8.09
C ASP A 35 11.43 -13.29 8.15
N MET A 36 11.56 -14.59 7.90
CA MET A 36 10.44 -15.54 7.89
C MET A 36 9.87 -15.86 9.29
N SER A 37 10.39 -15.23 10.36
CA SER A 37 9.75 -15.23 11.68
C SER A 37 8.54 -14.29 11.74
N SER A 38 8.37 -13.40 10.76
CA SER A 38 7.19 -12.53 10.68
C SER A 38 5.89 -13.31 10.45
N GLU A 39 4.80 -12.83 11.03
CA GLU A 39 3.45 -13.33 10.73
C GLU A 39 2.87 -12.73 9.44
N ILE A 40 3.38 -11.57 9.04
CA ILE A 40 2.81 -10.74 7.97
C ILE A 40 3.85 -10.52 6.88
N LEU A 41 3.41 -10.64 5.63
CA LEU A 41 4.08 -10.08 4.47
C LEU A 41 3.29 -8.85 4.01
N GLU A 42 3.91 -7.68 4.05
CA GLU A 42 3.37 -6.49 3.40
C GLU A 42 3.95 -6.39 1.99
N LEU A 43 3.06 -6.34 1.00
CA LEU A 43 3.40 -6.15 -0.40
C LEU A 43 3.01 -4.74 -0.81
N GLY A 44 4.00 -3.99 -1.31
CA GLY A 44 3.83 -2.64 -1.83
C GLY A 44 4.09 -2.57 -3.32
N LEU A 45 3.14 -2.04 -4.10
CA LEU A 45 3.35 -1.60 -5.47
C LEU A 45 3.38 -0.07 -5.48
N LEU A 46 4.56 0.49 -5.71
CA LEU A 46 4.77 1.94 -5.70
C LEU A 46 4.77 2.44 -7.15
N PRO A 47 3.76 3.21 -7.60
CA PRO A 47 3.71 3.77 -8.94
C PRO A 47 4.52 5.06 -9.07
N ALA A 48 4.65 5.58 -10.29
CA ALA A 48 5.10 6.95 -10.52
C ALA A 48 4.10 7.95 -9.88
N PRO A 49 4.54 9.11 -9.34
CA PRO A 49 5.85 9.77 -9.52
C PRO A 49 6.88 9.46 -8.42
N ALA A 50 6.72 8.36 -7.66
CA ALA A 50 7.79 7.94 -6.74
C ALA A 50 9.14 7.89 -7.47
N ALA A 51 10.22 8.28 -6.79
CA ALA A 51 11.55 8.44 -7.39
C ALA A 51 11.97 7.24 -8.27
N GLN A 52 11.54 6.03 -7.90
CA GLN A 52 11.57 4.85 -8.77
C GLN A 52 10.33 3.97 -8.51
N PRO A 53 9.50 3.69 -9.55
CA PRO A 53 8.42 2.70 -9.43
C PRO A 53 9.01 1.33 -9.10
N ARG A 54 8.44 0.63 -8.12
CA ARG A 54 9.01 -0.61 -7.59
C ARG A 54 7.98 -1.51 -6.93
N LEU A 55 8.28 -2.79 -6.93
CA LEU A 55 7.68 -3.77 -6.02
C LEU A 55 8.49 -3.76 -4.72
N ARG A 56 7.84 -3.68 -3.58
CA ARG A 56 8.44 -3.82 -2.26
C ARG A 56 7.81 -5.00 -1.53
N LEU A 57 8.64 -5.85 -0.93
CA LEU A 57 8.22 -6.87 0.03
C LEU A 57 8.76 -6.48 1.40
N THR A 58 7.92 -6.50 2.42
CA THR A 58 8.30 -6.13 3.79
C THR A 58 7.85 -7.18 4.78
N THR A 59 8.75 -7.56 5.69
CA THR A 59 8.46 -8.44 6.83
C THR A 59 8.80 -7.74 8.13
N TYR A 60 8.00 -8.00 9.17
CA TYR A 60 8.18 -7.48 10.53
C TYR A 60 8.53 -8.65 11.44
N GLY A 61 9.79 -9.04 11.44
CA GLY A 61 10.25 -10.23 12.16
C GLY A 61 10.88 -9.88 13.50
N SER A 62 11.33 -10.91 14.21
CA SER A 62 11.99 -10.77 15.52
C SER A 62 13.29 -9.97 15.48
N SER A 63 13.95 -9.91 14.31
CA SER A 63 15.18 -9.15 14.12
C SER A 63 14.92 -7.69 13.70
N GLY A 64 13.66 -7.30 13.55
CA GLY A 64 13.24 -5.99 13.08
C GLY A 64 12.50 -6.05 11.74
N THR A 65 12.43 -4.89 11.08
CA THR A 65 11.79 -4.78 9.76
C THR A 65 12.80 -4.99 8.65
N THR A 66 12.47 -5.85 7.71
CA THR A 66 13.28 -6.13 6.51
C THR A 66 12.50 -5.74 5.27
N HIS A 67 13.18 -5.09 4.32
CA HIS A 67 12.60 -4.69 3.05
C HIS A 67 13.40 -5.30 1.90
N PHE A 68 12.69 -5.80 0.90
CA PHE A 68 13.22 -6.11 -0.41
C PHE A 68 12.58 -5.18 -1.43
N ASP A 69 13.39 -4.46 -2.20
CA ASP A 69 12.94 -3.53 -3.23
C ASP A 69 13.37 -3.99 -4.62
N LEU A 70 12.41 -4.13 -5.52
CA LEU A 70 12.63 -4.48 -6.92
C LEU A 70 12.16 -3.33 -7.83
N PRO A 71 13.08 -2.51 -8.36
CA PRO A 71 12.75 -1.43 -9.28
C PRO A 71 12.14 -1.97 -10.58
N ARG A 72 11.18 -1.22 -11.15
CA ARG A 72 10.59 -1.51 -12.46
C ARG A 72 11.63 -1.69 -13.58
N SER A 73 12.76 -1.00 -13.48
CA SER A 73 13.85 -1.04 -14.47
C SER A 73 14.79 -2.25 -14.33
N SER A 74 14.57 -3.13 -13.36
CA SER A 74 15.37 -4.34 -13.18
C SER A 74 15.21 -5.29 -14.37
N ASP A 75 16.28 -5.98 -14.74
CA ASP A 75 16.31 -7.02 -15.78
C ASP A 75 15.56 -8.31 -15.37
N GLN A 76 15.18 -8.41 -14.10
CA GLN A 76 14.34 -9.48 -13.55
C GLN A 76 12.85 -9.22 -13.80
N VAL A 77 12.48 -7.98 -14.12
CA VAL A 77 11.11 -7.54 -14.36
C VAL A 77 10.77 -7.66 -15.84
N GLU A 78 9.79 -8.48 -16.18
CA GLU A 78 9.29 -8.63 -17.56
C GLU A 78 8.05 -7.74 -17.81
N VAL A 79 7.17 -7.62 -16.81
CA VAL A 79 5.98 -6.75 -16.86
C VAL A 79 5.85 -5.99 -15.55
N PHE A 80 5.52 -4.70 -15.63
CA PHE A 80 5.22 -3.85 -14.48
C PHE A 80 4.11 -2.88 -14.87
N GLU A 81 2.87 -3.25 -14.58
CA GLU A 81 1.64 -2.54 -14.90
C GLU A 81 0.96 -2.17 -13.59
N VAL A 82 1.17 -0.94 -13.13
CA VAL A 82 0.58 -0.44 -11.88
C VAL A 82 -0.11 0.88 -12.19
N GLN A 83 -1.32 1.07 -11.68
CA GLN A 83 -2.07 2.30 -11.90
C GLN A 83 -1.35 3.51 -11.26
N PRO A 84 -1.27 4.66 -11.96
CA PRO A 84 -0.66 5.86 -11.40
C PRO A 84 -1.50 6.44 -10.26
N GLY A 85 -0.86 7.18 -9.35
CA GLY A 85 -1.54 7.91 -8.28
C GLY A 85 -1.00 7.56 -6.91
N HIS A 86 -1.50 6.48 -6.30
CA HIS A 86 -1.18 6.11 -4.92
C HIS A 86 -0.52 4.73 -4.83
N PRO A 87 0.44 4.53 -3.90
CA PRO A 87 0.96 3.21 -3.60
C PRO A 87 -0.14 2.24 -3.18
N ARG A 88 -0.11 1.03 -3.75
CA ARG A 88 -0.95 -0.08 -3.29
C ARG A 88 -0.18 -0.83 -2.22
N LEU A 89 -0.64 -0.79 -0.98
CA LEU A 89 -0.11 -1.59 0.12
C LEU A 89 -1.17 -2.60 0.55
N ALA A 90 -0.78 -3.86 0.67
CA ALA A 90 -1.64 -4.92 1.17
C ALA A 90 -0.82 -5.89 2.03
N ARG A 91 -1.38 -6.28 3.17
CA ARG A 91 -0.77 -7.21 4.12
C ARG A 91 -1.40 -8.58 3.97
N TYR A 92 -0.60 -9.63 4.15
CA TYR A 92 -1.07 -11.01 4.04
C TYR A 92 -0.45 -11.84 5.15
N ARG A 93 -1.23 -12.76 5.73
CA ARG A 93 -0.69 -13.76 6.68
C ARG A 93 0.34 -14.63 5.94
N LEU A 94 1.61 -14.48 6.30
CA LEU A 94 2.73 -15.16 5.64
C LEU A 94 2.56 -16.69 5.70
N SER A 95 1.96 -17.21 6.77
CA SER A 95 1.65 -18.63 6.92
C SER A 95 0.78 -19.20 5.80
N LEU A 96 -0.15 -18.41 5.25
CA LEU A 96 -1.02 -18.80 4.12
C LEU A 96 -0.28 -18.78 2.78
N LEU A 97 0.75 -17.95 2.66
CA LEU A 97 1.55 -17.81 1.44
C LEU A 97 2.69 -18.84 1.34
N ARG A 98 3.04 -19.53 2.43
CA ARG A 98 4.13 -20.52 2.46
C ARG A 98 4.09 -21.56 1.33
N PRO A 99 2.95 -22.15 0.94
CA PRO A 99 2.93 -23.11 -0.17
C PRO A 99 3.32 -22.49 -1.51
N ALA A 100 2.90 -21.26 -1.77
CA ALA A 100 3.26 -20.52 -2.97
C ALA A 100 4.77 -20.22 -2.99
N ILE A 101 5.30 -19.73 -1.86
CA ILE A 101 6.69 -19.28 -1.73
C ILE A 101 7.69 -20.45 -1.67
N ASN A 102 7.37 -21.54 -0.95
CA ASN A 102 8.36 -22.59 -0.67
C ASN A 102 8.29 -23.79 -1.63
N ARG A 103 7.19 -23.96 -2.36
CA ARG A 103 7.01 -25.12 -3.25
C ARG A 103 6.79 -24.70 -4.69
N ALA A 104 5.78 -23.89 -4.95
CA ALA A 104 5.45 -23.50 -6.32
C ALA A 104 6.56 -22.63 -6.91
N LEU A 105 7.04 -21.64 -6.16
CA LEU A 105 8.14 -20.78 -6.58
C LEU A 105 9.42 -21.54 -6.87
N THR A 106 9.76 -22.63 -6.14
CA THR A 106 10.96 -23.45 -6.43
C THR A 106 10.92 -24.10 -7.81
N LEU A 107 9.73 -24.46 -8.29
CA LEU A 107 9.53 -25.11 -9.60
C LEU A 107 9.29 -24.09 -10.73
N ALA A 108 8.88 -22.88 -10.37
CA ALA A 108 8.55 -21.84 -11.32
C ALA A 108 9.78 -21.33 -12.06
N THR A 109 9.57 -20.90 -13.30
CA THR A 109 10.53 -20.09 -14.08
C THR A 109 10.15 -18.61 -14.04
N ARG A 110 8.85 -18.32 -14.01
CA ARG A 110 8.28 -16.98 -13.87
C ARG A 110 7.17 -16.97 -12.83
N ILE A 111 6.95 -15.81 -12.23
CA ILE A 111 5.82 -15.54 -11.36
C ILE A 111 5.09 -14.28 -11.82
N SER A 112 3.77 -14.34 -11.90
CA SER A 112 2.89 -13.19 -12.03
C SER A 112 2.28 -12.90 -10.66
N ILE A 113 2.49 -11.69 -10.16
CA ILE A 113 1.90 -11.16 -8.94
C ILE A 113 0.85 -10.13 -9.37
N ARG A 114 -0.39 -10.33 -8.92
CA ARG A 114 -1.51 -9.42 -9.21
C ARG A 114 -2.20 -8.99 -7.92
N ILE A 115 -2.52 -7.70 -7.83
CA ILE A 115 -3.33 -7.15 -6.74
C ILE A 115 -4.52 -6.41 -7.34
N ASN A 116 -5.72 -6.77 -6.93
CA ASN A 116 -6.93 -6.05 -7.35
C ASN A 116 -7.23 -4.85 -6.43
N GLU A 117 -8.28 -4.11 -6.76
CA GLU A 117 -8.68 -2.90 -6.02
C GLU A 117 -9.04 -3.18 -4.55
N ARG A 118 -9.44 -4.41 -4.22
CA ARG A 118 -9.76 -4.87 -2.86
C ARG A 118 -8.53 -5.36 -2.08
N GLY A 119 -7.34 -5.32 -2.67
CA GLY A 119 -6.13 -5.86 -2.07
C GLY A 119 -6.03 -7.39 -2.10
N PHE A 120 -6.86 -8.08 -2.88
CA PHE A 120 -6.71 -9.53 -3.04
C PHE A 120 -5.47 -9.81 -3.89
N LEU A 121 -4.72 -10.82 -3.48
CA LEU A 121 -3.50 -11.27 -4.14
C LEU A 121 -3.78 -12.48 -5.03
N SER A 122 -3.24 -12.45 -6.24
CA SER A 122 -3.08 -13.60 -7.12
C SER A 122 -1.59 -13.80 -7.41
N MET A 123 -1.07 -14.99 -7.11
CA MET A 123 0.30 -15.41 -7.44
C MET A 123 0.25 -16.60 -8.38
N GLN A 124 0.51 -16.37 -9.65
CA GLN A 124 0.52 -17.39 -10.68
C GLN A 124 1.95 -17.78 -11.07
N HIS A 125 2.26 -19.06 -10.96
CA HIS A 125 3.59 -19.63 -11.17
C HIS A 125 3.62 -20.37 -12.50
N MET A 126 4.52 -19.99 -13.40
CA MET A 126 4.76 -20.68 -14.66
C MET A 126 5.82 -21.76 -14.47
N ILE A 127 5.45 -23.02 -14.63
CA ILE A 127 6.32 -24.19 -14.44
C ILE A 127 6.54 -24.87 -15.80
N ASN A 128 7.80 -25.05 -16.18
CA ASN A 128 8.14 -25.79 -17.38
C ASN A 128 8.23 -27.28 -17.05
N LEU A 129 7.50 -28.10 -17.79
CA LEU A 129 7.49 -29.56 -17.64
C LEU A 129 8.60 -30.19 -18.50
N LEU A 130 8.98 -31.43 -18.16
CA LEU A 130 10.09 -32.14 -18.79
C LEU A 130 9.85 -32.46 -20.28
N ASP A 131 8.59 -32.51 -20.69
CA ASP A 131 8.16 -32.77 -22.06
C ASP A 131 8.04 -31.48 -22.91
N GLY A 132 8.47 -30.34 -22.36
CA GLY A 132 8.40 -29.03 -23.01
C GLY A 132 7.05 -28.33 -22.89
N GLN A 133 6.07 -28.93 -22.21
CA GLN A 133 4.81 -28.27 -21.89
C GLN A 133 4.97 -27.25 -20.75
N VAL A 134 4.00 -26.35 -20.61
CA VAL A 134 3.95 -25.37 -19.53
C VAL A 134 2.72 -25.61 -18.68
N ALA A 135 2.91 -25.68 -17.36
CA ALA A 135 1.84 -25.72 -16.37
C ALA A 135 1.79 -24.40 -15.58
N PHE A 136 0.61 -24.06 -15.08
CA PHE A 136 0.42 -22.90 -14.21
C PHE A 136 -0.18 -23.34 -12.88
N VAL A 137 0.35 -22.79 -11.79
CA VAL A 137 -0.21 -22.95 -10.44
C VAL A 137 -0.52 -21.56 -9.89
N GLU A 138 -1.77 -21.33 -9.53
CA GLU A 138 -2.23 -20.04 -9.05
C GLU A 138 -2.73 -20.13 -7.60
N PHE A 139 -2.25 -19.20 -6.78
CA PHE A 139 -2.69 -19.03 -5.40
C PHE A 139 -3.40 -17.71 -5.25
N PHE A 140 -4.53 -17.74 -4.54
CA PHE A 140 -5.26 -16.55 -4.15
C PHE A 140 -5.14 -16.34 -2.65
N CYS A 141 -4.99 -15.09 -2.22
CA CYS A 141 -4.95 -14.73 -0.81
C CYS A 141 -5.71 -13.43 -0.59
N VAL A 142 -6.56 -13.40 0.44
CA VAL A 142 -7.20 -12.17 0.91
C VAL A 142 -6.21 -11.39 1.77
N PRO A 143 -6.30 -10.05 1.76
CA PRO A 143 -5.49 -9.25 2.67
C PRO A 143 -5.86 -9.56 4.12
N ASP A 144 -4.89 -9.40 5.00
CA ASP A 144 -5.07 -9.39 6.45
C ASP A 144 -5.56 -8.00 6.85
N GLU A 145 -6.79 -7.92 7.35
CA GLU A 145 -7.35 -6.67 7.88
C GLU A 145 -6.92 -6.57 9.36
N ASP A 146 -6.04 -5.62 9.68
CA ASP A 146 -5.74 -5.27 11.06
C ASP A 146 -6.97 -4.52 11.64
N ASP A 147 -7.65 -5.10 12.65
CA ASP A 147 -8.80 -4.50 13.36
C ASP A 147 -8.49 -3.14 14.07
N THR A 148 -7.31 -2.57 13.87
CA THR A 148 -6.81 -1.39 14.60
C THR A 148 -7.20 -0.04 14.00
N ASP A 149 -7.91 0.01 12.88
CA ASP A 149 -8.46 1.26 12.32
C ASP A 149 -9.95 1.47 12.69
N ASN A 150 -10.35 1.02 13.88
CA ASN A 150 -11.57 1.54 14.50
C ASN A 150 -11.18 2.71 15.41
N PRO A 151 -11.38 3.99 15.00
CA PRO A 151 -11.27 5.08 15.94
C PRO A 151 -12.39 4.88 16.95
N ALA A 152 -12.08 4.25 18.09
CA ALA A 152 -12.99 4.15 19.20
C ALA A 152 -13.49 5.58 19.50
N ASP A 153 -14.80 5.76 19.37
CA ASP A 153 -15.52 6.97 19.71
C ASP A 153 -15.15 7.38 21.16
N ASP A 154 -14.19 8.30 21.30
CA ASP A 154 -13.89 8.95 22.58
C ASP A 154 -14.95 10.01 22.85
N GLU A 155 -16.19 9.58 23.10
CA GLU A 155 -17.21 10.43 23.72
C GLU A 155 -17.01 10.43 25.24
N SER A 156 -15.89 11.01 25.68
CA SER A 156 -15.59 11.20 27.11
C SER A 156 -15.72 12.68 27.51
N SER A 157 -16.95 13.07 27.83
CA SER A 157 -17.28 14.01 28.93
C SER A 157 -16.70 15.45 28.89
N GLN A 158 -17.41 16.38 28.24
CA GLN A 158 -17.35 17.80 28.63
C GLN A 158 -18.47 18.14 29.62
N ILE A 159 -18.21 17.97 30.91
CA ILE A 159 -18.96 18.67 31.96
C ILE A 159 -18.38 20.09 32.01
N VAL A 160 -19.01 21.03 31.28
CA VAL A 160 -18.63 22.44 31.30
C VAL A 160 -19.19 23.08 32.58
N ASN A 161 -18.34 23.28 33.58
CA ASN A 161 -18.67 24.13 34.73
C ASN A 161 -18.80 25.58 34.26
N HIS A 162 -20.04 26.07 34.23
CA HIS A 162 -20.40 27.43 33.87
C HIS A 162 -20.04 28.38 35.04
N VAL A 163 -18.93 29.11 34.96
CA VAL A 163 -18.66 30.25 35.86
C VAL A 163 -18.72 31.53 35.04
N ASN A 164 -19.84 32.23 35.22
CA ASN A 164 -20.20 33.48 34.57
C ASN A 164 -19.41 34.64 35.20
N MET A 165 -18.51 35.29 34.45
CA MET A 165 -17.92 36.57 34.83
C MET A 165 -17.99 37.56 33.67
N GLN A 166 -18.83 38.56 33.85
CA GLN A 166 -19.10 39.66 32.93
C GLN A 166 -18.10 40.80 33.17
N PRO A 167 -17.45 41.41 32.15
CA PRO A 167 -16.73 42.65 32.35
C PRO A 167 -17.69 43.86 32.27
N PRO A 168 -17.47 44.93 33.03
CA PRO A 168 -18.35 46.10 33.06
C PRO A 168 -18.12 47.04 31.87
N ASN A 169 -19.22 47.63 31.41
CA ASN A 169 -19.31 48.65 30.37
C ASN A 169 -18.56 49.94 30.73
N GLY A 170 -17.91 50.54 29.72
CA GLY A 170 -17.41 51.92 29.74
C GLY A 170 -17.55 52.58 28.35
N SER A 171 -18.42 53.56 28.27
CA SER A 171 -18.93 54.27 27.09
C SER A 171 -17.93 55.24 26.42
N THR A 172 -18.02 55.45 25.09
CA THR A 172 -18.45 56.71 24.42
C THR A 172 -17.91 56.93 22.98
N SER A 173 -18.86 57.32 22.10
CA SER A 173 -18.78 58.35 21.03
C SER A 173 -17.85 58.17 19.81
N ARG A 174 -18.39 57.89 18.61
CA ARG A 174 -18.97 58.80 17.57
C ARG A 174 -17.97 59.51 16.64
N MET A 175 -17.99 59.04 15.38
CA MET A 175 -18.22 59.77 14.12
C MET A 175 -17.07 60.33 13.25
N LEU A 176 -17.15 59.90 11.98
CA LEU A 176 -17.08 60.64 10.70
C LEU A 176 -15.77 60.68 9.86
N ASN A 177 -15.92 60.06 8.67
CA ASN A 177 -15.58 60.51 7.32
C ASN A 177 -14.15 60.49 6.74
N ASN A 178 -14.11 59.86 5.56
CA ASN A 178 -13.64 60.36 4.25
C ASN A 178 -12.33 59.81 3.65
N HIS A 179 -12.53 59.09 2.54
CA HIS A 179 -11.98 59.30 1.19
C HIS A 179 -10.55 58.86 0.79
N HIS A 180 -10.56 58.09 -0.31
CA HIS A 180 -9.70 58.08 -1.50
C HIS A 180 -8.37 57.31 -1.55
N SER A 181 -8.31 56.53 -2.65
CA SER A 181 -7.19 56.25 -3.55
C SER A 181 -6.33 54.99 -3.38
N ALA A 182 -6.29 54.28 -4.52
CA ALA A 182 -5.37 53.27 -4.98
C ALA A 182 -3.90 53.58 -4.68
N ASP A 183 -3.10 52.55 -4.35
CA ASP A 183 -2.14 51.94 -5.28
C ASP A 183 -1.53 50.68 -4.65
N GLY A 184 -0.99 49.81 -5.48
CA GLY A 184 -0.76 48.40 -5.18
C GLY A 184 0.36 48.04 -4.20
N ARG A 185 0.42 46.75 -3.88
CA ARG A 185 1.64 45.97 -3.64
C ARG A 185 1.32 44.48 -3.60
N GLN A 186 2.09 43.74 -4.38
CA GLN A 186 2.23 42.29 -4.36
C GLN A 186 2.69 41.79 -2.98
N GLN A 187 2.18 40.64 -2.55
CA GLN A 187 2.78 39.66 -1.61
C GLN A 187 1.72 38.58 -1.34
N GLN A 188 1.98 37.29 -1.22
CA GLN A 188 3.10 36.41 -1.57
C GLN A 188 2.46 35.01 -1.42
N GLN A 189 2.50 34.15 -2.44
CA GLN A 189 2.15 32.75 -2.27
C GLN A 189 3.27 32.09 -1.47
N SER A 190 2.97 31.63 -0.26
CA SER A 190 3.84 30.73 0.49
C SER A 190 3.64 29.31 -0.02
N VAL A 191 4.48 28.89 -0.97
CA VAL A 191 4.68 27.48 -1.30
C VAL A 191 5.50 26.86 -0.17
N TRP A 192 4.99 25.80 0.42
CA TRP A 192 5.64 25.04 1.49
C TRP A 192 6.33 23.85 0.84
N ASP A 193 7.67 23.86 0.76
CA ASP A 193 8.48 22.75 0.28
C ASP A 193 9.16 22.06 1.47
N PRO A 194 8.92 20.75 1.72
CA PRO A 194 9.67 20.01 2.72
C PRO A 194 11.01 19.51 2.14
N ASP A 195 12.10 19.98 2.74
CA ASP A 195 13.48 19.55 2.50
C ASP A 195 13.69 18.11 3.01
N TRP A 196 14.17 17.23 2.13
CA TRP A 196 14.63 15.88 2.48
C TRP A 196 16.12 15.78 2.14
N SER A 197 16.93 15.98 3.17
CA SER A 197 18.36 15.69 3.26
C SER A 197 18.56 15.04 4.64
N ASP A 198 19.24 13.94 4.90
CA ASP A 198 20.16 13.03 4.18
C ASP A 198 19.99 11.65 4.87
#